data_AF-A0A1G8A1R0-F1
#
_entry.id   AF-A0A1G8A1R0-F1
#
_cell.length_a   1.000
_cell.length_b   1.000
_cell.length_c   1.000
_cell.angle_alpha   90.00
_cell.angle_beta   90.00
_cell.angle_gamma   90.00
#
_symmetry.space_group_name_H-M   'P 1'
#
loop_
_entity.id
_entity.type
_entity.pdbx_description
1 polymer ?
#
loop_
_entity_poly.entity_id
_entity_poly.type
_entity_poly.pdbx_seq_one_letter_code
_entity_poly.pdbx_strand_id
1 'polypeptide(L)' 'MFARKSVLESVREEVDRHHHRLLKLEESAIRIAVDHKCNDHSLIRLALLRRSRDAQTVLKL' A
#
# COMPACT_ATOMS: atom_id res chain seq x y z
N MET A 1 6.91 -5.63 32.04
CA MET A 1 5.56 -4.99 32.08
C MET A 1 5.26 -4.50 30.67
N PHE A 2 4.43 -5.20 29.89
CA PHE A 2 4.02 -4.70 28.57
C PHE A 2 2.93 -3.65 28.79
N ALA A 3 3.21 -2.39 28.45
CA ALA A 3 2.19 -1.35 28.41
C ALA A 3 1.09 -1.83 27.45
N ARG A 4 -0.13 -2.03 27.97
CA ARG A 4 -1.29 -2.39 27.15
C ARG A 4 -1.58 -1.20 26.24
N LYS A 5 -1.16 -1.28 24.98
CA LYS A 5 -1.59 -0.34 23.95
C LYS A 5 -3.10 -0.39 23.85
N SER A 6 -3.71 0.77 23.80
CA SER A 6 -5.13 0.87 23.51
C SER A 6 -5.43 0.34 22.11
N VAL A 7 -6.67 -0.09 21.88
CA VAL A 7 -7.13 -0.48 20.53
C VAL A 7 -6.92 0.69 19.55
N LEU A 8 -7.14 1.93 20.00
CA LEU A 8 -6.94 3.13 19.20
C LEU A 8 -5.48 3.30 18.74
N GLU A 9 -4.52 3.12 19.64
CA GLU A 9 -3.08 3.19 19.31
C GLU A 9 -2.70 2.07 18.34
N SER A 10 -3.20 0.85 18.57
CA SER A 10 -2.91 -0.29 17.69
C SER A 10 -3.44 -0.06 16.28
N VAL A 11 -4.65 0.50 16.15
CA VAL A 11 -5.24 0.85 14.85
C VAL A 11 -4.47 1.97 14.16
N ARG A 12 -4.06 3.02 14.90
CA ARG A 12 -3.23 4.10 14.33
C ARG A 12 -1.91 3.58 13.77
N GLU A 13 -1.21 2.75 14.54
CA GLU A 13 0.04 2.13 14.10
C GLU A 13 -0.15 1.23 12.87
N GLU A 14 -1.25 0.49 12.78
CA GLU A 14 -1.55 -0.32 11.60
C GLU A 14 -1.84 0.57 10.37
N VAL A 15 -2.61 1.64 10.55
CA VAL A 15 -2.89 2.61 9.47
C VAL A 15 -1.60 3.25 8.97
N ASP A 16 -0.72 3.69 9.87
CA ASP A 16 0.57 4.29 9.51
C ASP A 16 1.48 3.29 8.78
N ARG A 17 1.51 2.03 9.26
CA ARG A 17 2.23 0.94 8.58
C ARG A 17 1.70 0.68 7.17
N HIS A 18 0.38 0.66 7.00
CA HIS A 18 -0.23 0.49 5.68
C HIS A 18 0.06 1.67 4.76
N HIS A 19 -0.03 2.90 5.27
CA HIS A 19 0.27 4.11 4.51
C HIS A 19 1.73 4.09 4.01
N HIS A 20 2.68 3.77 4.88
CA HIS A 20 4.09 3.67 4.50
C HIS A 20 4.36 2.56 3.46
N ARG A 21 3.65 1.43 3.55
CA ARG A 21 3.74 0.35 2.54
C ARG A 21 3.20 0.81 1.18
N LEU A 22 2.11 1.58 1.15
CA LEU A 22 1.56 2.12 -0.09
C LEU A 22 2.54 3.08 -0.77
N LEU A 23 3.15 4.00 -0.01
CA LEU A 23 4.16 4.93 -0.55
C LEU A 23 5.34 4.18 -1.20
N LYS A 24 5.87 3.14 -0.55
CA LYS A 24 6.95 2.32 -1.12
C LYS A 24 6.55 1.58 -2.39
N LEU A 25 5.30 1.12 -2.48
CA LEU A 25 4.76 0.48 -3.68
C LEU A 25 4.60 1.49 -4.82
N GLU A 26 4.14 2.70 -4.51
CA GLU A 26 4.07 3.80 -5.48
C GLU A 26 5.45 4.17 -6.03
N GLU A 27 6.44 4.39 -5.16
CA GLU A 27 7.83 4.66 -5.57
C GLU A 27 8.39 3.54 -6.46
N SER A 28 8.15 2.28 -6.09
CA SER A 28 8.61 1.14 -6.87
C SER A 28 7.94 1.06 -8.23
N ALA A 29 6.65 1.36 -8.30
CA ALA A 29 5.90 1.35 -9.55
C ALA A 29 6.30 2.52 -10.46
N ILE A 30 6.57 3.69 -9.90
CA ILE A 30 7.15 4.84 -10.63
C ILE A 30 8.51 4.48 -11.20
N ARG A 31 9.40 3.88 -10.40
CA ARG A 31 10.73 3.46 -10.87
C ARG A 31 10.63 2.47 -12.03
N ILE A 32 9.81 1.42 -11.90
CA ILE A 32 9.58 0.45 -12.98
C ILE A 32 9.03 1.17 -14.22
N ALA A 33 8.06 2.08 -14.06
CA ALA A 33 7.52 2.81 -15.19
C ALA A 33 8.57 3.67 -15.91
N VAL A 34 9.44 4.35 -15.16
CA VAL A 34 10.59 5.10 -15.71
C VAL A 34 11.56 4.16 -16.43
N ASP A 35 11.95 3.04 -15.82
CA ASP A 35 12.86 2.04 -16.40
C ASP A 35 12.32 1.49 -17.73
N HIS A 36 10.99 1.34 -17.83
CA HIS A 36 10.30 0.86 -19.02
C HIS A 36 9.81 1.97 -19.97
N LYS A 37 10.20 3.25 -19.75
CA LYS A 37 9.77 4.43 -20.53
C LYS A 37 8.26 4.57 -20.64
N CYS A 38 7.52 4.12 -19.64
CA CYS A 38 6.08 4.19 -19.55
C CYS A 38 5.69 5.44 -18.76
N ASN A 39 5.48 6.57 -19.45
CA ASN A 39 5.10 7.84 -18.82
C ASN A 39 3.62 7.93 -18.42
N ASP A 40 2.86 6.84 -18.57
CA ASP A 40 1.43 6.85 -18.26
C ASP A 40 1.17 6.50 -16.79
N HIS A 41 1.17 7.53 -15.95
CA HIS A 41 0.83 7.46 -14.54
C HIS A 41 -0.53 6.80 -14.26
N SER A 42 -1.45 6.79 -15.25
CA SER A 42 -2.76 6.15 -15.15
C SER A 42 -2.66 4.63 -15.03
N LEU A 43 -1.70 4.01 -15.72
CA LEU A 43 -1.46 2.56 -15.68
C LEU A 43 -0.83 2.12 -14.35
N ILE A 44 0.08 2.94 -13.80
CA ILE A 44 0.65 2.72 -12.46
C ILE A 44 -0.46 2.73 -11.41
N ARG A 45 -1.31 3.77 -11.45
CA ARG A 45 -2.43 3.93 -10.52
C ARG A 45 -3.45 2.80 -10.67
N LEU A 46 -3.72 2.36 -11.89
CA LEU A 46 -4.58 1.20 -12.18
C LEU A 46 -4.00 -0.10 -11.61
N ALA A 47 -2.69 -0.33 -11.75
CA ALA A 47 -2.03 -1.51 -11.21
C ALA A 47 -2.08 -1.55 -9.66
N LEU A 48 -1.84 -0.41 -9.01
CA LEU A 48 -1.96 -0.27 -7.56
C LEU A 48 -3.39 -0.51 -7.06
N LEU A 49 -4.39 0.05 -7.75
CA LEU A 49 -5.80 -0.17 -7.44
C LEU A 49 -6.23 -1.63 -7.60
N ARG A 50 -5.80 -2.30 -8.68
CA ARG A 50 -6.07 -3.73 -8.90
C ARG A 50 -5.46 -4.59 -7.80
N ARG A 51 -4.19 -4.32 -7.43
CA ARG A 51 -3.49 -5.08 -6.39
C ARG A 51 -4.08 -4.84 -4.99
N SER A 52 -4.56 -3.63 -4.70
CA SER A 52 -5.29 -3.32 -3.46
C SER A 52 -6.63 -4.05 -3.39
N ARG A 53 -7.37 -4.11 -4.50
CA ARG A 53 -8.62 -4.88 -4.60
C ARG A 53 -8.37 -6.37 -4.39
N ASP A 54 -7.33 -6.94 -5.00
CA ASP A 54 -6.99 -8.36 -4.84
C ASP A 54 -6.60 -8.67 -3.38
N ALA A 55 -5.86 -7.77 -2.71
CA ALA A 55 -5.52 -7.91 -1.29
C ALA A 55 -6.75 -7.85 -0.35
N GLN A 56 -7.75 -7.01 -0.65
CA GLN A 56 -9.03 -7.04 0.06
C GLN A 56 -9.85 -8.31 -0.22
N THR A 57 -9.65 -8.92 -1.39
CA THR A 57 -10.31 -10.18 -1.76
C THR A 57 -9.75 -11.35 -0.95
N VAL A 58 -8.46 -11.33 -0.63
CA VAL A 58 -7.81 -12.32 0.26
C VAL A 58 -8.27 -12.21 1.72
N LEU A 59 -8.66 -11.02 2.19
CA LEU A 59 -9.20 -10.83 3.55
C LEU A 59 -10.68 -11.26 3.71
N LYS A 60 -11.35 -11.65 2.61
CA LYS A 60 -12.75 -12.11 2.60
C LYS A 60 -12.93 -13.61 2.39
N LEU A 61 -11.84 -14.38 2.35
CA LEU A 61 -11.83 -15.84 2.30
C LEU A 61 -11.39 -16.39 3.66
#